data_AF-A0A2L1UTY7-F1
#
_entry.id   AF-A0A2L1UTY7-F1
#
_cell.length_a   1.000
_cell.length_b   1.000
_cell.length_c   1.000
_cell.angle_alpha   90.00
_cell.angle_beta   90.00
_cell.angle_gamma   90.00
#
_symmetry.space_group_name_H-M   'P 1'
#
loop_
_entity.id
_entity.type
_entity.pdbx_description
1 polymer ?
#
loop_
_entity_poly.entity_id
_entity_poly.type
_entity_poly.pdbx_seq_one_letter_code
_entity_poly.pdbx_strand_id
1 'polypeptide(L)'
;MKEIDFMNKGNVLGELKRSFINALLPNLPITMKGMDDPERVFNFFSGRTWMDIINTLDLSKDAYALDLGVGFLDRKDFLYYIPLYIYASLLNRTEFRVFEADFIQYYLCPDHQNSDCFLNFVLGLTDEQLNIISRFMKWESDVNKLSFAKKAYIDFWDLYL
;
A
#
# COMPACT_ATOMS: atom_id res chain seq x y z
N MET A 1 8.90 -4.96 20.40
CA MET A 1 8.95 -4.04 19.23
C MET A 1 8.45 -2.67 19.63
N LYS A 2 9.00 -1.61 19.04
CA LYS A 2 8.60 -0.22 19.31
C LYS A 2 7.21 0.04 18.71
N GLU A 3 6.36 0.75 19.42
CA GLU A 3 5.04 1.14 18.92
C GLU A 3 5.19 2.18 17.79
N ILE A 4 4.53 1.95 16.65
CA ILE A 4 4.53 2.90 15.52
C ILE A 4 3.32 3.81 15.69
N ASP A 5 3.59 5.10 15.88
CA ASP A 5 2.55 6.13 15.94
C ASP A 5 2.15 6.55 14.52
N PHE A 6 1.04 6.00 14.03
CA PHE A 6 0.46 6.33 12.72
C PHE A 6 -0.16 7.73 12.64
N MET A 7 -0.24 8.47 13.76
CA MET A 7 -0.58 9.90 13.72
C MET A 7 0.63 10.77 13.36
N ASN A 8 1.85 10.25 13.51
CA ASN A 8 3.09 10.95 13.20
C ASN A 8 3.70 10.44 11.88
N LYS A 9 3.38 11.14 10.79
CA LYS A 9 3.86 10.84 9.42
C LYS A 9 5.38 10.66 9.34
N GLY A 10 6.15 11.45 10.09
CA GLY A 10 7.61 11.36 10.11
C GLY A 10 8.12 10.09 10.77
N ASN A 11 7.45 9.64 11.85
CA ASN A 11 7.75 8.37 12.51
C ASN A 11 7.44 7.19 11.57
N VAL A 12 6.25 7.17 10.96
CA VAL A 12 5.88 6.11 10.01
C VAL A 12 6.86 6.07 8.83
N LEU A 13 7.20 7.21 8.22
CA LEU A 13 8.17 7.25 7.13
C LEU A 13 9.54 6.71 7.54
N GLY A 14 9.97 7.00 8.78
CA GLY A 14 11.21 6.47 9.33
C GLY A 14 11.22 4.94 9.42
N GLU A 15 10.13 4.35 9.89
CA GLU A 15 9.99 2.88 10.00
C GLU A 15 9.81 2.22 8.63
N LEU A 16 9.04 2.83 7.71
CA LEU A 16 8.93 2.35 6.32
C LEU A 16 10.30 2.30 5.63
N LYS A 17 11.13 3.33 5.79
CA LYS A 17 12.50 3.35 5.24
C LYS A 17 13.41 2.26 5.84
N ARG A 18 13.17 1.87 7.09
CA ARG A 18 13.96 0.82 7.77
C ARG A 18 13.55 -0.59 7.36
N SER A 19 12.26 -0.85 7.19
CA SER A 19 11.76 -2.21 6.93
C SER A 19 11.47 -2.51 5.46
N PHE A 20 11.29 -1.49 4.61
CA PHE A 20 11.16 -1.63 3.16
C PHE A 20 12.43 -1.14 2.45
N ILE A 21 13.58 -1.69 2.86
CA ILE A 21 14.89 -1.38 2.28
C ILE A 21 14.88 -1.74 0.80
N ASN A 22 15.38 -0.81 -0.04
CA ASN A 22 15.66 -0.88 -1.48
C ASN A 22 15.62 -2.26 -2.14
N ALA A 23 14.43 -2.87 -2.19
CA ALA A 23 14.15 -3.97 -3.08
C ALA A 23 14.42 -3.50 -4.51
N LEU A 24 14.76 -4.42 -5.40
CA LEU A 24 15.05 -4.06 -6.79
C LEU A 24 13.87 -3.30 -7.38
N LEU A 25 14.15 -2.13 -7.93
CA LEU A 25 13.13 -1.30 -8.58
C LEU A 25 12.43 -2.15 -9.66
N PRO A 26 11.08 -2.26 -9.63
CA PRO A 26 10.35 -3.01 -10.64
C PRO A 26 10.63 -2.50 -12.05
N ASN A 27 10.87 -3.42 -12.98
CA ASN A 27 10.95 -3.09 -14.40
C ASN A 27 9.56 -3.14 -15.00
N LEU A 28 8.90 -1.97 -15.06
CA LEU A 28 7.52 -1.87 -15.53
C LEU A 28 7.45 -1.96 -17.05
N PRO A 29 6.59 -2.82 -17.62
CA PRO A 29 6.47 -2.95 -19.06
C PRO A 29 5.87 -1.68 -19.67
N ILE A 30 6.36 -1.30 -20.85
CA ILE A 30 5.79 -0.17 -21.63
C ILE A 30 4.33 -0.45 -22.00
N THR A 31 3.97 -1.71 -22.19
CA THR A 31 2.59 -2.17 -22.44
C THR A 31 1.97 -2.75 -21.18
N MET A 32 1.57 -1.89 -20.23
CA MET A 32 0.75 -2.34 -19.10
C MET A 32 -0.64 -2.77 -19.58
N LYS A 33 -1.17 -3.86 -19.01
CA LYS A 33 -2.51 -4.35 -19.34
C LYS A 33 -3.57 -3.58 -18.55
N GLY A 34 -4.64 -3.15 -19.21
CA GLY A 34 -5.87 -2.62 -18.60
C GLY A 34 -6.68 -1.81 -19.61
N MET A 35 -7.95 -1.50 -19.28
CA MET A 35 -8.88 -0.81 -20.19
C MET A 35 -8.80 0.72 -20.10
N ASP A 36 -8.17 1.27 -19.05
CA ASP A 36 -8.15 2.71 -18.74
C ASP A 36 -6.87 3.42 -19.23
N ASP A 37 -6.20 4.22 -18.38
CA ASP A 37 -5.03 5.06 -18.71
C ASP A 37 -3.69 4.40 -18.25
N PRO A 38 -3.20 3.30 -18.86
CA PRO A 38 -1.95 2.65 -18.47
C PRO A 38 -0.73 3.57 -18.60
N GLU A 39 -0.78 4.54 -19.50
CA GLU A 39 0.27 5.55 -19.66
C GLU A 39 0.48 6.39 -18.39
N ARG A 40 -0.60 6.66 -17.64
CA ARG A 40 -0.52 7.44 -16.40
C ARG A 40 0.18 6.65 -15.31
N VAL A 41 -0.12 5.35 -15.20
CA VAL A 41 0.56 4.43 -14.29
C VAL A 41 2.04 4.32 -14.67
N PHE A 42 2.33 4.08 -15.95
CA PHE A 42 3.71 4.01 -16.43
C PHE A 42 4.48 5.30 -16.13
N ASN A 43 3.95 6.47 -16.49
CA ASN A 43 4.61 7.75 -16.26
C ASN A 43 4.79 8.07 -14.76
N PHE A 44 3.88 7.61 -13.91
CA PHE A 44 3.94 7.85 -12.48
C PHE A 44 4.98 6.97 -11.78
N PHE A 45 5.07 5.67 -12.13
CA PHE A 45 5.90 4.69 -11.43
C PHE A 45 7.23 4.36 -12.13
N SER A 46 7.30 4.48 -13.46
CA SER A 46 8.45 4.00 -14.24
C SER A 46 9.74 4.75 -13.89
N GLY A 47 10.79 3.98 -13.59
CA GLY A 47 12.11 4.51 -13.23
C GLY A 47 12.17 5.22 -11.88
N ARG A 48 11.09 5.17 -11.07
CA ARG A 48 10.99 5.90 -9.80
C ARG A 48 10.85 4.95 -8.62
N THR A 49 11.70 5.14 -7.61
CA THR A 49 11.54 4.44 -6.35
C THR A 49 10.32 4.94 -5.60
N TRP A 50 9.78 4.13 -4.68
CA TRP A 50 8.69 4.58 -3.81
C TRP A 50 9.09 5.82 -2.99
N MET A 51 10.39 5.97 -2.67
CA MET A 51 10.92 7.16 -1.98
C MET A 51 10.92 8.41 -2.88
N ASP A 52 11.29 8.27 -4.15
CA ASP A 52 11.25 9.38 -5.11
C ASP A 52 9.82 9.90 -5.27
N ILE A 53 8.85 8.98 -5.27
CA ILE A 53 7.42 9.32 -5.35
C ILE A 53 6.99 10.04 -4.08
N ILE A 54 7.28 9.51 -2.88
CA ILE A 54 6.89 10.13 -1.61
C ILE A 54 7.40 11.57 -1.48
N ASN A 55 8.64 11.84 -1.90
CA ASN A 55 9.25 13.16 -1.75
C ASN A 55 8.56 14.25 -2.58
N THR A 56 7.82 13.87 -3.63
CA THR A 56 7.11 14.81 -4.52
C THR A 56 5.60 14.58 -4.53
N LEU A 57 5.08 13.71 -3.65
CA LEU A 57 3.70 13.26 -3.69
C LEU A 57 2.73 14.41 -3.39
N ASP A 58 1.82 14.66 -4.32
CA ASP A 58 0.73 15.63 -4.21
C ASP A 58 -0.58 14.91 -4.55
N LEU A 59 -1.35 14.54 -3.52
CA LEU A 59 -2.59 13.77 -3.69
C LEU A 59 -3.62 14.48 -4.56
N SER A 60 -3.59 15.80 -4.68
CA SER A 60 -4.49 16.55 -5.55
C SER A 60 -4.29 16.23 -7.04
N LYS A 61 -3.09 15.75 -7.41
CA LYS A 61 -2.69 15.40 -8.78
C LYS A 61 -2.46 13.90 -8.94
N ASP A 62 -1.89 13.27 -7.92
CA ASP A 62 -1.30 11.93 -8.01
C ASP A 62 -2.25 10.81 -7.58
N ALA A 63 -3.34 11.14 -6.87
CA ALA A 63 -4.24 10.14 -6.32
C ALA A 63 -4.85 9.21 -7.39
N TYR A 64 -5.12 9.73 -8.59
CA TYR A 64 -5.64 8.91 -9.68
C TYR A 64 -4.61 7.92 -10.22
N ALA A 65 -3.33 8.29 -10.27
CA ALA A 65 -2.27 7.37 -10.67
C ALA A 65 -2.05 6.27 -9.61
N LEU A 66 -2.19 6.60 -8.33
CA LEU A 66 -2.19 5.62 -7.23
C LEU A 66 -3.36 4.66 -7.34
N ASP A 67 -4.56 5.16 -7.65
CA ASP A 67 -5.77 4.35 -7.83
C ASP A 67 -5.59 3.32 -8.95
N LEU A 68 -5.20 3.78 -10.13
CA LEU A 68 -4.88 2.91 -11.27
C LEU A 68 -3.74 1.94 -10.94
N GLY A 69 -2.74 2.36 -10.16
CA GLY A 69 -1.63 1.50 -9.76
C GLY A 69 -2.07 0.25 -8.99
N VAL A 70 -3.18 0.30 -8.24
CA VAL A 70 -3.73 -0.88 -7.54
C VAL A 70 -4.13 -1.98 -8.52
N GLY A 71 -4.74 -1.60 -9.65
CA GLY A 71 -5.25 -2.53 -10.67
C GLY A 71 -4.26 -2.89 -11.78
N PHE A 72 -3.32 -2.00 -12.12
CA PHE A 72 -2.43 -2.15 -13.28
C PHE A 72 -1.06 -2.73 -12.95
N LEU A 73 -0.55 -2.55 -11.73
CA LEU A 73 0.74 -3.13 -11.35
C LEU A 73 0.57 -4.63 -11.10
N ASP A 74 1.49 -5.43 -11.65
CA ASP A 74 1.56 -6.84 -11.28
C ASP A 74 1.81 -6.95 -9.77
N ARG A 75 1.19 -7.93 -9.12
CA ARG A 75 1.27 -8.10 -7.65
C ARG A 75 2.70 -8.12 -7.11
N LYS A 76 3.63 -8.77 -7.83
CA LYS A 76 5.06 -8.81 -7.48
C LYS A 76 5.70 -7.42 -7.45
N ASP A 77 5.26 -6.52 -8.34
CA ASP A 77 5.77 -5.17 -8.47
C ASP A 77 5.04 -4.24 -7.48
N PHE A 78 3.76 -4.51 -7.21
CA PHE A 78 3.00 -3.79 -6.19
C PHE A 78 3.57 -3.98 -4.79
N LEU A 79 4.10 -5.17 -4.45
CA LEU A 79 4.78 -5.42 -3.16
C LEU A 79 5.87 -4.37 -2.87
N TYR A 80 6.61 -3.93 -3.90
CA TYR A 80 7.62 -2.89 -3.79
C TYR A 80 7.04 -1.52 -3.39
N TYR A 81 5.83 -1.22 -3.84
CA TYR A 81 5.17 0.08 -3.64
C TYR A 81 4.25 0.13 -2.40
N ILE A 82 4.02 -0.97 -1.67
CA ILE A 82 3.30 -0.96 -0.38
C ILE A 82 3.66 0.23 0.54
N PRO A 83 4.95 0.55 0.81
CA PRO A 83 5.29 1.67 1.69
C PRO A 83 4.79 3.02 1.15
N LEU A 84 4.74 3.21 -0.17
CA LEU A 84 4.14 4.40 -0.78
C LEU A 84 2.64 4.47 -0.50
N TYR A 85 1.91 3.37 -0.65
CA TYR A 85 0.46 3.35 -0.39
C TYR A 85 0.13 3.59 1.08
N ILE A 86 0.87 2.97 2.01
CA ILE A 86 0.73 3.24 3.45
C ILE A 86 0.98 4.72 3.76
N TYR A 87 2.05 5.30 3.21
CA TYR A 87 2.36 6.72 3.45
C TYR A 87 1.32 7.65 2.81
N ALA A 88 0.87 7.36 1.59
CA ALA A 88 -0.15 8.12 0.88
C ALA A 88 -1.49 8.12 1.65
N SER A 89 -1.88 6.99 2.25
CA SER A 89 -3.04 6.88 3.14
C SER A 89 -2.99 7.86 4.32
N LEU A 90 -1.82 8.08 4.92
CA LEU A 90 -1.66 9.08 5.98
C LEU A 90 -1.90 10.52 5.49
N LEU A 91 -1.67 10.79 4.20
CA LEU A 91 -1.96 12.07 3.56
C LEU A 91 -3.44 12.17 3.16
N ASN A 92 -4.11 11.05 2.89
CA ASN A 92 -5.46 10.97 2.35
C ASN A 92 -6.57 11.36 3.34
N ARG A 93 -6.23 11.60 4.61
CA ARG A 93 -7.17 11.88 5.71
C ARG A 93 -8.10 13.08 5.47
N THR A 94 -7.73 13.99 4.58
CA THR A 94 -8.52 15.18 4.24
C THR A 94 -9.11 15.13 2.84
N GLU A 95 -8.55 14.29 1.95
CA GLU A 95 -8.94 14.25 0.54
C GLU A 95 -9.83 13.06 0.18
N PHE A 96 -9.91 12.03 1.03
CA PHE A 96 -10.80 10.87 0.90
C PHE A 96 -10.79 10.24 -0.50
N ARG A 97 -9.60 10.14 -1.09
CA ARG A 97 -9.38 9.50 -2.40
C ARG A 97 -9.57 8.00 -2.31
N VAL A 98 -10.01 7.39 -3.41
CA VAL A 98 -10.44 5.98 -3.46
C VAL A 98 -9.29 4.98 -3.38
N PHE A 99 -8.09 5.36 -3.82
CA PHE A 99 -6.92 4.46 -3.89
C PHE A 99 -6.62 3.71 -2.58
N GLU A 100 -6.92 4.32 -1.42
CA GLU A 100 -6.72 3.73 -0.10
C GLU A 100 -7.67 2.56 0.14
N ALA A 101 -8.96 2.73 -0.18
CA ALA A 101 -9.94 1.67 -0.05
C ALA A 101 -9.61 0.52 -1.00
N ASP A 102 -9.21 0.84 -2.22
CA ASP A 102 -8.83 -0.15 -3.24
C ASP A 102 -7.56 -0.90 -2.82
N PHE A 103 -6.52 -0.19 -2.38
CA PHE A 103 -5.31 -0.81 -1.83
C PHE A 103 -5.64 -1.81 -0.70
N ILE A 104 -6.43 -1.39 0.28
CA ILE A 104 -6.79 -2.25 1.42
C ILE A 104 -7.59 -3.48 0.93
N GLN A 105 -8.60 -3.28 0.09
CA GLN A 105 -9.44 -4.39 -0.38
C GLN A 105 -8.65 -5.38 -1.24
N TYR A 106 -7.92 -4.90 -2.25
CA TYR A 106 -7.24 -5.75 -3.23
C TYR A 106 -5.99 -6.45 -2.70
N TYR A 107 -5.33 -5.89 -1.67
CA TYR A 107 -4.06 -6.42 -1.16
C TYR A 107 -4.10 -6.84 0.30
N LEU A 108 -4.81 -6.13 1.17
CA LEU A 108 -4.74 -6.36 2.62
C LEU A 108 -5.95 -7.11 3.20
N CYS A 109 -7.05 -7.23 2.46
CA CYS A 109 -8.24 -7.98 2.87
C CYS A 109 -8.25 -9.39 2.26
N PRO A 110 -8.20 -10.47 3.07
CA PRO A 110 -8.27 -11.83 2.57
C PRO A 110 -9.57 -12.12 1.79
N ASP A 111 -10.70 -11.59 2.27
CA ASP A 111 -12.04 -11.87 1.74
C ASP A 111 -12.27 -11.42 0.30
N HIS A 112 -11.49 -10.45 -0.17
CA HIS A 112 -11.64 -9.86 -1.50
C HIS A 112 -10.64 -10.46 -2.49
N GLN A 113 -9.96 -11.55 -2.09
CA GLN A 113 -8.88 -12.16 -2.84
C GLN A 113 -9.04 -13.67 -2.91
N ASN A 114 -8.47 -14.27 -3.95
CA ASN A 114 -8.24 -15.71 -3.95
C ASN A 114 -7.24 -16.06 -2.83
N SER A 115 -7.53 -17.12 -2.07
CA SER A 115 -6.72 -17.51 -0.89
C SER A 115 -5.25 -17.76 -1.22
N ASP A 116 -4.94 -18.38 -2.36
CA ASP A 116 -3.56 -18.62 -2.78
C ASP A 116 -2.85 -17.31 -3.15
N CYS A 117 -3.57 -16.38 -3.80
CA CYS A 117 -3.04 -15.06 -4.14
C CYS A 117 -2.74 -14.22 -2.88
N PHE A 118 -3.59 -14.32 -1.87
CA PHE A 118 -3.39 -13.63 -0.59
C PHE A 118 -2.23 -14.26 0.20
N LEU A 119 -2.14 -15.59 0.26
CA LEU A 119 -1.04 -16.28 0.93
C LEU A 119 0.31 -15.96 0.26
N ASN A 120 0.38 -15.99 -1.08
CA ASN A 120 1.58 -15.63 -1.82
C ASN A 120 2.00 -14.17 -1.59
N PHE A 121 1.04 -13.26 -1.41
CA PHE A 121 1.32 -11.88 -1.03
C PHE A 121 1.96 -11.79 0.36
N VAL A 122 1.36 -12.47 1.35
CA VAL A 122 1.88 -12.51 2.73
C VAL A 122 3.27 -13.14 2.79
N LEU A 123 3.50 -14.25 2.07
CA LEU A 123 4.81 -14.92 1.98
C LEU A 123 5.89 -14.08 1.28
N GLY A 124 5.50 -13.06 0.51
CA GLY A 124 6.41 -12.13 -0.12
C GLY A 124 6.96 -11.05 0.83
N LEU A 125 6.53 -11.03 2.09
CA LEU A 125 6.85 -9.99 3.07
C LEU A 125 7.61 -10.58 4.27
N THR A 126 8.46 -9.76 4.86
CA THR A 126 9.16 -10.09 6.12
C THR A 126 8.26 -9.85 7.33
N ASP A 127 8.58 -10.47 8.47
CA ASP A 127 7.84 -10.27 9.74
C ASP A 127 7.76 -8.79 10.14
N GLU A 128 8.82 -8.01 9.91
CA GLU A 128 8.81 -6.57 10.17
C GLU A 128 7.81 -5.82 9.29
N GLN A 129 7.77 -6.15 8.00
CA GLN A 129 6.83 -5.56 7.04
C GLN A 129 5.39 -5.95 7.37
N LEU A 130 5.16 -7.23 7.70
CA LEU A 130 3.85 -7.73 8.12
C LEU A 130 3.36 -7.05 9.40
N ASN A 131 4.24 -6.81 10.38
CA ASN A 131 3.89 -6.05 11.58
C ASN A 131 3.57 -4.57 11.28
N ILE A 132 4.26 -3.94 10.32
CA ILE A 132 3.90 -2.57 9.91
C ILE A 132 2.51 -2.56 9.27
N ILE A 133 2.23 -3.52 8.39
CA ILE A 133 0.94 -3.66 7.71
C ILE A 133 -0.18 -3.97 8.70
N SER A 134 0.02 -4.86 9.67
CA SER A 134 -1.00 -5.17 10.68
C SER A 134 -1.36 -3.95 11.52
N ARG A 135 -0.35 -3.16 11.91
CA ARG A 135 -0.55 -1.89 12.64
C ARG A 135 -1.23 -0.82 11.81
N PHE A 136 -0.89 -0.74 10.51
CA PHE A 136 -1.59 0.11 9.57
C PHE A 136 -3.08 -0.27 9.48
N MET A 137 -3.39 -1.56 9.33
CA MET A 137 -4.76 -2.07 9.29
C MET A 137 -5.53 -1.79 10.58
N LYS A 138 -4.88 -1.91 11.74
CA LYS A 138 -5.46 -1.51 13.03
C LYS A 138 -5.81 -0.04 13.05
N TRP A 139 -4.86 0.81 12.65
CA TRP A 139 -5.04 2.25 12.60
C TRP A 139 -6.19 2.65 11.66
N GLU A 140 -6.26 2.07 10.45
CA GLU A 140 -7.37 2.25 9.50
C GLU A 140 -8.73 1.85 10.09
N SER A 141 -8.78 0.70 10.78
CA SER A 141 -9.97 0.22 11.48
C SER A 141 -10.43 1.20 12.56
N ASP A 142 -9.51 1.68 13.39
CA ASP A 142 -9.83 2.47 14.58
C ASP A 142 -10.15 3.93 14.23
N VAL A 143 -9.42 4.51 13.27
CA VAL A 143 -9.48 5.94 12.94
C VAL A 143 -10.42 6.22 11.77
N ASN A 144 -10.28 5.50 10.66
CA ASN A 144 -11.06 5.74 9.44
C ASN A 144 -12.35 4.92 9.42
N LYS A 145 -12.54 3.98 10.36
CA LYS A 145 -13.74 3.17 10.56
C LYS A 145 -14.20 2.42 9.29
N LEU A 146 -13.25 2.09 8.42
CA LEU A 146 -13.51 1.31 7.23
C LEU A 146 -13.94 -0.11 7.63
N SER A 147 -15.18 -0.48 7.31
CA SER A 147 -15.79 -1.75 7.76
C SER A 147 -15.02 -2.99 7.28
N PHE A 148 -14.51 -2.95 6.04
CA PHE A 148 -13.68 -4.00 5.48
C PHE A 148 -12.29 -4.07 6.13
N ALA A 149 -11.68 -2.93 6.46
CA ALA A 149 -10.39 -2.91 7.17
C ALA A 149 -10.53 -3.48 8.58
N LYS A 150 -11.61 -3.11 9.29
CA LYS A 150 -11.93 -3.66 10.61
C LYS A 150 -12.11 -5.18 10.58
N LYS A 151 -12.87 -5.68 9.61
CA LYS A 151 -13.08 -7.13 9.45
C LYS A 151 -11.77 -7.85 9.15
N ALA A 152 -11.01 -7.38 8.15
CA ALA A 152 -9.72 -7.97 7.80
C ALA A 152 -8.71 -7.92 8.96
N TYR A 153 -8.75 -6.85 9.77
CA TYR A 153 -7.93 -6.78 10.97
C TYR A 153 -8.31 -7.87 11.98
N ILE A 154 -9.59 -7.98 12.35
CA ILE A 154 -10.06 -8.97 13.34
C ILE A 154 -9.85 -10.42 12.84
N ASP A 155 -10.18 -10.69 11.58
CA ASP A 155 -10.22 -12.05 11.05
C ASP A 155 -8.83 -12.59 10.67
N PHE A 156 -7.83 -11.71 10.47
CA PHE A 156 -6.50 -12.11 10.03
C PHE A 156 -5.38 -11.37 10.75
N TRP A 157 -5.30 -10.04 10.66
CA TRP A 157 -4.11 -9.31 11.10
C TRP A 157 -3.92 -9.26 12.63
N ASP A 158 -5.00 -9.38 13.42
CA ASP A 158 -4.93 -9.46 14.88
C ASP A 158 -4.32 -10.78 15.35
N LEU A 159 -4.42 -11.85 14.55
CA LEU A 159 -3.80 -13.16 14.83
C LEU A 159 -2.28 -13.14 14.61
N TYR A 160 -1.74 -12.12 13.94
CA TYR A 160 -0.30 -11.95 13.67
C TYR A 160 0.44 -11.13 14.74
N LEU A 161 -0.25 -10.60 15.77
CA LEU A 161 0.31 -9.81 16.87
C LEU A 161 0.43 -10.61 18.17
#